data_AF-A0A8X7ZCY6-F1
#
_entry.id   AF-A0A8X7ZCY6-F1
#
_cell.length_a   1.000
_cell.length_b   1.000
_cell.length_c   1.000
_cell.angle_alpha   90.00
_cell.angle_beta   90.00
_cell.angle_gamma   90.00
#
_symmetry.space_group_name_H-M   'P 1'
#
loop_
_entity.id
_entity.type
_entity.pdbx_description
1 polymer ?
#
loop_
_entity_poly.entity_id
_entity_poly.type
_entity_poly.pdbx_seq_one_letter_code
_entity_poly.pdbx_strand_id
1 'polypeptide(L)'
;MVHFRLHAGVLFFTVVVLFPLLCSGIRSIPSREGNSGAVEVLNEYRFAEAPEYRNGRECPVLTTNGRLVSSCDPSLVHIAMTLDSEYLRGSIAAVHSVLKHASCPESIFFHFIAAEFDPASPRVLSQLVRSTFPSLNFKVYIFREDTVINLISSSIRQALENPLNYARNYLGDMLDLCVDRVIYLDSDVVVVDDIHKLWTTKLSGARVIGAPEYCHTNLTKYFTDVFWSDPAMSGTFTSARKKPCYFNTGVMVMDLVRWREGNYRGRIEKWMEVQRKSRIYELGSLPPFLLVFAGDVEAMDHRWNQHGLGGDNVRGTCRPLHPGPVSLLHWSGKGKPWVRLDAKRPCKVDHLWEPYDLYIRNNIGYHYSRNDHHHSS
;
A
#
# COMPACT_ATOMS: atom_id res chain seq x y z
N MET A 1 23.29 -76.57 -28.25
CA MET A 1 23.10 -75.51 -29.27
C MET A 1 21.68 -74.98 -29.11
N VAL A 2 21.51 -73.94 -28.29
CA VAL A 2 20.20 -73.31 -28.03
C VAL A 2 20.42 -71.82 -28.20
N HIS A 3 19.85 -71.28 -29.28
CA HIS A 3 19.92 -69.87 -29.63
C HIS A 3 18.90 -69.07 -28.82
N PHE A 4 19.38 -68.07 -28.08
CA PHE A 4 18.56 -66.97 -27.59
C PHE A 4 18.16 -66.07 -28.78
N ARG A 5 16.86 -65.90 -29.02
CA ARG A 5 16.32 -64.81 -29.84
C ARG A 5 15.57 -63.84 -28.90
N LEU A 6 16.08 -62.63 -28.76
CA LEU A 6 15.36 -61.49 -28.21
C LEU A 6 14.34 -61.03 -29.27
N HIS A 7 13.04 -61.10 -28.97
CA HIS A 7 12.03 -60.30 -29.66
C HIS A 7 11.74 -59.06 -28.82
N ALA A 8 12.09 -57.89 -29.35
CA ALA A 8 11.72 -56.60 -28.79
C ALA A 8 10.21 -56.37 -29.03
N GLY A 9 9.42 -56.45 -27.96
CA GLY A 9 8.04 -55.97 -27.96
C GLY A 9 8.04 -54.46 -27.71
N VAL A 10 7.65 -53.68 -28.72
CA VAL A 10 7.37 -52.24 -28.57
C VAL A 10 6.03 -52.09 -27.84
N LEU A 11 6.06 -51.72 -26.56
CA LEU A 11 4.86 -51.35 -25.82
C LEU A 11 4.60 -49.86 -26.04
N PHE A 12 3.54 -49.53 -26.79
CA PHE A 12 3.03 -48.17 -26.91
C PHE A 12 2.33 -47.81 -25.58
N PHE A 13 2.97 -47.00 -24.74
CA PHE A 13 2.30 -46.35 -23.62
C PHE A 13 1.59 -45.10 -24.14
N THR A 14 0.27 -45.19 -24.35
CA THR A 14 -0.58 -44.02 -24.51
C THR A 14 -0.72 -43.34 -23.15
N VAL A 15 0.04 -42.26 -22.94
CA VAL A 15 -0.16 -41.35 -21.80
C VAL A 15 -1.44 -40.55 -22.08
N VAL A 16 -2.53 -40.93 -21.40
CA VAL A 16 -3.73 -40.09 -21.31
C VAL A 16 -3.38 -38.89 -20.43
N VAL A 17 -3.06 -37.77 -21.05
CA VAL A 17 -2.93 -36.47 -20.39
C VAL A 17 -4.34 -36.00 -20.03
N LEU A 18 -4.75 -36.22 -18.78
CA LEU A 18 -5.90 -35.55 -18.19
C LEU A 18 -5.56 -34.06 -18.05
N PHE A 19 -6.01 -33.25 -19.01
CA PHE A 19 -6.02 -31.80 -18.90
C PHE A 19 -6.84 -31.40 -17.67
N PRO A 20 -6.31 -30.58 -16.74
CA PRO A 20 -7.18 -29.90 -15.80
C PRO A 20 -8.05 -28.94 -16.61
N LEU A 21 -9.36 -29.09 -16.45
CA LEU A 21 -10.39 -28.19 -16.96
C LEU A 21 -9.97 -26.74 -16.66
N LEU A 22 -9.50 -26.05 -17.69
CA LEU A 22 -9.45 -24.60 -17.73
C LEU A 22 -10.90 -24.12 -17.63
N CYS A 23 -11.31 -23.67 -16.45
CA CYS A 23 -12.44 -22.76 -16.35
C CYS A 23 -12.05 -21.48 -17.09
N SER A 24 -12.37 -21.43 -18.39
CA SER A 24 -12.47 -20.20 -19.15
C SER A 24 -13.60 -19.38 -18.52
N GLY A 25 -13.27 -18.59 -17.51
CA GLY A 25 -14.08 -17.45 -17.14
C GLY A 25 -14.01 -16.47 -18.30
N ILE A 26 -15.00 -16.52 -19.18
CA ILE A 26 -15.25 -15.49 -20.19
C ILE A 26 -15.50 -14.20 -19.40
N ARG A 27 -14.45 -13.38 -19.20
CA ARG A 27 -14.64 -11.96 -18.95
C ARG A 27 -15.09 -11.36 -20.27
N SER A 28 -16.38 -11.13 -20.40
CA SER A 28 -16.90 -10.15 -21.33
C SER A 28 -16.15 -8.83 -21.09
N ILE A 29 -15.39 -8.39 -22.08
CA ILE A 29 -14.89 -7.03 -22.14
C ILE A 29 -16.11 -6.17 -22.53
N PRO A 30 -16.65 -5.31 -21.65
CA PRO A 30 -17.64 -4.36 -22.09
C PRO A 30 -16.92 -3.34 -22.96
N SER A 31 -17.35 -3.25 -24.22
CA SER A 31 -17.01 -2.16 -25.11
C SER A 31 -17.34 -0.84 -24.42
N ARG A 32 -16.34 0.04 -24.37
CA ARG A 32 -16.42 1.45 -23.95
C ARG A 32 -17.67 2.14 -24.53
N GLU A 33 -18.55 2.59 -23.65
CA GLU A 33 -19.31 3.83 -23.83
C GLU A 33 -19.24 4.64 -22.53
N GLY A 34 -19.08 5.96 -22.69
CA GLY A 34 -18.65 6.87 -21.64
C GLY A 34 -19.65 7.07 -20.49
N ASN A 35 -19.11 7.56 -19.38
CA ASN A 35 -19.80 8.15 -18.22
C ASN A 35 -20.58 7.24 -17.26
N SER A 36 -20.84 5.96 -17.59
CA SER A 36 -21.58 5.04 -16.70
C SER A 36 -20.75 4.49 -15.53
N GLY A 37 -19.48 4.16 -15.74
CA GLY A 37 -18.62 3.55 -14.69
C GLY A 37 -18.34 4.45 -13.49
N ALA A 38 -18.19 5.76 -13.69
CA ALA A 38 -17.98 6.72 -12.60
C ALA A 38 -19.22 6.84 -11.69
N VAL A 39 -20.42 6.71 -12.26
CA VAL A 39 -21.69 6.77 -11.52
C VAL A 39 -21.92 5.46 -10.75
N GLU A 40 -21.53 4.30 -11.30
CA GLU A 40 -21.57 3.03 -10.58
C GLU A 40 -20.62 3.01 -9.36
N VAL A 41 -19.39 3.53 -9.49
CA VAL A 41 -18.45 3.62 -8.35
C VAL A 41 -18.95 4.59 -7.27
N LEU A 42 -19.55 5.73 -7.66
CA LEU A 42 -20.19 6.65 -6.70
C LEU A 42 -21.36 6.00 -5.95
N ASN A 43 -22.05 5.03 -6.55
CA ASN A 43 -23.12 4.28 -5.91
C ASN A 43 -22.61 3.14 -5.01
N GLU A 44 -21.45 2.55 -5.34
CA GLU A 44 -20.82 1.47 -4.56
C GLU A 44 -20.08 2.00 -3.32
N TYR A 45 -19.47 3.18 -3.42
CA TYR A 45 -18.71 3.81 -2.34
C TYR A 45 -19.42 5.02 -1.75
N ARG A 46 -20.06 4.83 -0.60
CA ARG A 46 -20.64 5.90 0.21
C ARG A 46 -19.95 5.94 1.56
N PHE A 47 -19.46 7.12 1.95
CA PHE A 47 -18.83 7.34 3.25
C PHE A 47 -19.62 8.39 4.03
N ALA A 48 -19.72 8.20 5.34
CA ALA A 48 -20.22 9.22 6.25
C ALA A 48 -19.19 10.35 6.33
N GLU A 49 -19.67 11.58 6.42
CA GLU A 49 -18.81 12.73 6.71
C GLU A 49 -18.12 12.51 8.06
N ALA A 50 -16.81 12.70 8.09
CA ALA A 50 -16.02 12.59 9.31
C ALA A 50 -16.36 13.73 10.27
N PRO A 51 -16.21 13.53 11.60
CA PRO A 51 -16.26 14.62 12.55
C PRO A 51 -15.28 15.73 12.18
N GLU A 52 -15.63 16.95 12.54
CA GLU A 52 -14.72 18.08 12.37
C GLU A 52 -13.64 18.06 13.45
N TYR A 53 -12.38 18.06 13.01
CA TYR A 53 -11.20 18.07 13.87
C TYR A 53 -10.53 19.44 13.81
N ARG A 54 -10.25 20.03 14.97
CA ARG A 54 -9.69 21.38 15.14
C ARG A 54 -8.35 21.34 15.84
N ASN A 55 -7.50 22.32 15.54
CA ASN A 55 -6.23 22.51 16.21
C ASN A 55 -6.38 22.71 17.72
N GLY A 56 -5.48 22.09 18.48
CA GLY A 56 -5.22 22.42 19.88
C GLY A 56 -4.62 23.82 20.04
N ARG A 57 -4.57 24.31 21.29
CA ARG A 57 -4.10 25.67 21.61
C ARG A 57 -2.65 25.96 21.23
N GLU A 58 -1.82 24.93 21.17
CA GLU A 58 -0.37 25.02 20.92
C GLU A 58 0.00 24.94 19.44
N CYS A 59 -0.99 24.79 18.56
CA CYS A 59 -0.76 24.59 17.14
C CYS A 59 -0.37 25.88 16.41
N PRO A 60 0.45 25.76 15.34
CA PRO A 60 0.74 26.90 14.47
C PRO A 60 -0.54 27.49 13.87
N VAL A 61 -0.64 28.82 13.86
CA VAL A 61 -1.70 29.51 13.15
C VAL A 61 -1.35 29.49 11.66
N LEU A 62 -2.10 28.75 10.87
CA LEU A 62 -2.00 28.79 9.42
C LEU A 62 -2.44 30.18 8.94
N THR A 63 -1.58 30.87 8.20
CA THR A 63 -1.94 32.16 7.59
C THR A 63 -2.83 31.93 6.37
N THR A 64 -4.11 31.69 6.61
CA THR A 64 -5.13 31.59 5.55
C THR A 64 -5.78 32.97 5.36
N ASN A 65 -5.16 33.82 4.53
CA ASN A 65 -5.77 35.09 4.10
C ASN A 65 -6.95 34.85 3.12
N GLY A 66 -7.91 33.99 3.49
CA GLY A 66 -9.04 33.58 2.64
C GLY A 66 -8.66 32.79 1.38
N ARG A 67 -7.41 32.31 1.28
CA ARG A 67 -6.89 31.52 0.16
C ARG A 67 -6.71 30.06 0.56
N LEU A 68 -6.83 29.15 -0.40
CA LEU A 68 -6.55 27.73 -0.25
C LEU A 68 -5.14 27.55 0.35
N VAL A 69 -4.99 26.68 1.36
CA VAL A 69 -3.69 26.37 1.97
C VAL A 69 -2.74 25.87 0.87
N SER A 70 -1.63 26.59 0.70
CA SER A 70 -0.59 26.18 -0.24
C SER A 70 0.17 24.99 0.34
N SER A 71 0.45 23.98 -0.49
CA SER A 71 1.35 22.88 -0.14
C SER A 71 2.79 23.32 0.18
N CYS A 72 3.14 24.60 -0.03
CA CYS A 72 4.45 25.15 0.29
C CYS A 72 4.55 25.83 1.66
N ASP A 73 3.49 25.79 2.48
CA ASP A 73 3.56 26.35 3.83
C ASP A 73 4.47 25.46 4.72
N PRO A 74 5.57 26.01 5.28
CA PRO A 74 6.55 25.23 6.03
C PRO A 74 6.04 24.72 7.38
N SER A 75 4.88 25.22 7.85
CA SER A 75 4.25 24.75 9.09
C SER A 75 3.45 23.45 8.93
N LEU A 76 3.28 22.97 7.69
CA LEU A 76 2.49 21.78 7.40
C LEU A 76 3.23 20.48 7.73
N VAL A 77 2.45 19.50 8.18
CA VAL A 77 2.87 18.10 8.25
C VAL A 77 2.39 17.41 6.97
N HIS A 78 3.34 17.11 6.07
CA HIS A 78 3.05 16.49 4.78
C HIS A 78 2.95 14.97 4.90
N ILE A 79 1.85 14.41 4.40
CA ILE A 79 1.61 12.97 4.34
C ILE A 79 1.34 12.58 2.89
N ALA A 80 2.06 11.60 2.35
CA ALA A 80 1.80 11.02 1.03
C ALA A 80 1.17 9.64 1.16
N MET A 81 0.18 9.37 0.32
CA MET A 81 -0.56 8.10 0.31
C MET A 81 -1.08 7.81 -1.10
N THR A 82 -1.17 6.54 -1.47
CA THR A 82 -1.84 6.14 -2.70
C THR A 82 -3.37 6.18 -2.55
N LEU A 83 -4.07 6.53 -3.62
CA LEU A 83 -5.52 6.63 -3.64
C LEU A 83 -6.06 5.92 -4.88
N ASP A 84 -6.73 4.79 -4.65
CA ASP A 84 -7.36 3.97 -5.67
C ASP A 84 -8.69 3.42 -5.18
N SER A 85 -9.50 2.93 -6.12
CA SER A 85 -10.83 2.39 -5.84
C SER A 85 -10.80 1.11 -4.98
N GLU A 86 -9.79 0.25 -5.12
CA GLU A 86 -9.68 -1.03 -4.40
C GLU A 86 -9.39 -0.83 -2.90
N TYR A 87 -8.56 0.16 -2.57
CA TYR A 87 -8.11 0.48 -1.22
C TYR A 87 -8.78 1.71 -0.62
N LEU A 88 -9.75 2.33 -1.31
CA LEU A 88 -10.36 3.59 -0.89
C LEU A 88 -10.89 3.55 0.55
N ARG A 89 -11.57 2.48 0.94
CA ARG A 89 -12.08 2.32 2.32
C ARG A 89 -10.96 2.29 3.36
N GLY A 90 -9.83 1.68 3.02
CA GLY A 90 -8.61 1.72 3.83
C GLY A 90 -8.04 3.14 3.92
N SER A 91 -7.85 3.82 2.77
CA SER A 91 -7.33 5.19 2.73
C SER A 91 -8.19 6.16 3.55
N ILE A 92 -9.51 6.06 3.46
CA ILE A 92 -10.43 6.87 4.27
C ILE A 92 -10.25 6.59 5.78
N ALA A 93 -10.17 5.32 6.19
CA ALA A 93 -9.93 4.98 7.60
C ALA A 93 -8.55 5.46 8.09
N ALA A 94 -7.52 5.39 7.25
CA ALA A 94 -6.19 5.88 7.56
C ALA A 94 -6.18 7.40 7.77
N VAL A 95 -6.78 8.17 6.84
CA VAL A 95 -6.96 9.63 6.97
C VAL A 95 -7.75 9.97 8.23
N HIS A 96 -8.86 9.28 8.47
CA HIS A 96 -9.68 9.49 9.66
C HIS A 96 -8.89 9.25 10.95
N SER A 97 -8.08 8.18 11.00
CA SER A 97 -7.24 7.88 12.15
C SER A 97 -6.18 8.96 12.41
N VAL A 98 -5.54 9.47 11.36
CA VAL A 98 -4.57 10.56 11.46
C VAL A 98 -5.23 11.81 12.04
N LEU A 99 -6.36 12.24 11.48
CA LEU A 99 -7.05 13.46 11.93
C LEU A 99 -7.58 13.33 13.37
N LYS A 100 -8.08 12.14 13.73
CA LYS A 100 -8.64 11.86 15.06
C LYS A 100 -7.61 11.92 16.18
N HIS A 101 -6.35 11.59 15.90
CA HIS A 101 -5.28 11.50 16.90
C HIS A 101 -4.26 12.63 16.82
N ALA A 102 -4.33 13.50 15.81
CA ALA A 102 -3.44 14.64 15.68
C ALA A 102 -3.77 15.75 16.70
N SER A 103 -2.75 16.35 17.30
CA SER A 103 -2.95 17.57 18.11
C SER A 103 -3.29 18.78 17.23
N CYS A 104 -2.77 18.80 15.99
CA CYS A 104 -2.92 19.89 15.03
C CYS A 104 -3.45 19.39 13.67
N PRO A 105 -4.69 18.86 13.62
CA PRO A 105 -5.26 18.26 12.40
C PRO A 105 -5.38 19.25 11.23
N GLU A 106 -5.55 20.54 11.49
CA GLU A 106 -5.67 21.55 10.43
C GLU A 106 -4.32 21.84 9.77
N SER A 107 -3.20 21.55 10.45
CA SER A 107 -1.83 21.66 9.92
C SER A 107 -1.40 20.43 9.08
N ILE A 108 -2.27 19.45 8.89
CA ILE A 108 -1.95 18.25 8.10
C ILE A 108 -2.31 18.47 6.64
N PHE A 109 -1.39 18.12 5.74
CA PHE A 109 -1.60 18.18 4.29
C PHE A 109 -1.38 16.82 3.65
N PHE A 110 -2.43 16.28 3.01
CA PHE A 110 -2.34 15.01 2.29
C PHE A 110 -2.00 15.20 0.81
N HIS A 111 -0.99 14.48 0.35
CA HIS A 111 -0.64 14.29 -1.06
C HIS A 111 -1.13 12.91 -1.49
N PHE A 112 -2.29 12.86 -2.15
CA PHE A 112 -2.82 11.61 -2.68
C PHE A 112 -2.27 11.35 -4.07
N ILE A 113 -1.79 10.13 -4.31
CA ILE A 113 -1.30 9.71 -5.62
C ILE A 113 -2.30 8.72 -6.20
N ALA A 114 -2.97 9.11 -7.29
CA ALA A 114 -4.01 8.29 -7.92
C ALA A 114 -3.59 7.89 -9.33
N ALA A 115 -3.81 6.63 -9.71
CA ALA A 115 -3.52 6.16 -11.06
C ALA A 115 -4.39 6.88 -12.10
N GLU A 116 -3.80 7.22 -13.25
CA GLU A 116 -4.49 7.90 -14.34
C GLU A 116 -5.73 7.12 -14.82
N PHE A 117 -5.62 5.79 -14.89
CA PHE A 117 -6.66 4.90 -15.38
C PHE A 117 -7.38 4.12 -14.27
N ASP A 118 -7.39 4.63 -13.02
CA ASP A 118 -8.19 4.04 -11.96
C ASP A 118 -9.69 3.96 -12.38
N PRO A 119 -10.41 2.85 -12.09
CA PRO A 119 -11.82 2.69 -12.44
C PRO A 119 -12.76 3.81 -11.96
N ALA A 120 -12.48 4.41 -10.79
CA ALA A 120 -13.24 5.54 -10.27
C ALA A 120 -12.86 6.85 -10.99
N SER A 121 -11.69 6.94 -11.58
CA SER A 121 -10.97 8.16 -11.98
C SER A 121 -10.49 9.02 -10.80
N PRO A 122 -9.33 9.71 -10.95
CA PRO A 122 -8.82 10.63 -9.92
C PRO A 122 -9.81 11.72 -9.50
N ARG A 123 -10.72 12.14 -10.40
CA ARG A 123 -11.72 13.16 -10.12
C ARG A 123 -12.76 12.68 -9.10
N VAL A 124 -13.29 11.48 -9.28
CA VAL A 124 -14.29 10.90 -8.35
C VAL A 124 -13.64 10.60 -7.01
N LEU A 125 -12.42 10.03 -7.00
CA LEU A 125 -11.67 9.79 -5.78
C LEU A 125 -11.46 11.09 -4.99
N SER A 126 -11.07 12.18 -5.67
CA SER A 126 -10.94 13.51 -5.07
C SER A 126 -12.27 14.02 -4.48
N GLN A 127 -13.39 13.81 -5.18
CA GLN A 127 -14.72 14.19 -4.69
C GLN A 127 -15.11 13.39 -3.44
N LEU A 128 -14.87 12.08 -3.42
CA LEU A 128 -15.16 11.21 -2.28
C LEU A 128 -14.34 11.59 -1.05
N VAL A 129 -13.04 11.89 -1.21
CA VAL A 129 -12.21 12.41 -0.12
C VAL A 129 -12.74 13.76 0.36
N ARG A 130 -13.08 14.68 -0.55
CA ARG A 130 -13.60 16.01 -0.21
C ARG A 130 -14.94 15.95 0.55
N SER A 131 -15.86 15.07 0.13
CA SER A 131 -17.16 14.92 0.81
C SER A 131 -17.03 14.20 2.15
N THR A 132 -16.04 13.32 2.30
CA THR A 132 -15.79 12.62 3.56
C THR A 132 -15.06 13.51 4.57
N PHE A 133 -14.13 14.36 4.11
CA PHE A 133 -13.34 15.26 4.95
C PHE A 133 -13.34 16.70 4.41
N PRO A 134 -14.42 17.48 4.65
CA PRO A 134 -14.55 18.83 4.07
C PRO A 134 -13.41 19.80 4.45
N SER A 135 -12.89 19.67 5.67
CA SER A 135 -11.85 20.53 6.24
C SER A 135 -10.43 20.03 5.96
N LEU A 136 -10.24 18.92 5.24
CA LEU A 136 -8.92 18.36 4.95
C LEU A 136 -8.19 19.20 3.90
N ASN A 137 -6.95 19.57 4.21
CA ASN A 137 -6.03 20.10 3.22
C ASN A 137 -5.42 18.94 2.43
N PHE A 138 -5.68 18.88 1.12
CA PHE A 138 -5.09 17.85 0.28
C PHE A 138 -4.96 18.27 -1.18
N LYS A 139 -4.10 17.54 -1.90
CA LYS A 139 -3.96 17.58 -3.35
C LYS A 139 -3.86 16.16 -3.89
N VAL A 140 -4.56 15.91 -5.01
CA VAL A 140 -4.48 14.64 -5.74
C VAL A 140 -3.56 14.83 -6.94
N TYR A 141 -2.53 14.00 -7.05
CA TYR A 141 -1.57 13.96 -8.14
C TYR A 141 -1.89 12.74 -9.01
N ILE A 142 -1.92 12.95 -10.32
CA ILE A 142 -2.15 11.88 -11.29
C ILE A 142 -0.84 11.16 -11.54
N PHE A 143 -0.81 9.86 -11.24
CA PHE A 143 0.31 8.99 -11.55
C PHE A 143 0.12 8.38 -12.93
N ARG A 144 0.99 8.79 -13.86
CA ARG A 144 1.03 8.22 -15.19
C ARG A 144 1.77 6.89 -15.14
N GLU A 145 1.05 5.80 -15.35
CA GLU A 145 1.55 4.44 -15.14
C GLU A 145 2.62 4.05 -16.17
N ASP A 146 2.62 4.70 -17.34
CA ASP A 146 3.62 4.55 -18.40
C ASP A 146 5.05 4.79 -17.91
N THR A 147 5.22 5.62 -16.87
CA THR A 147 6.51 5.94 -16.25
C THR A 147 7.20 4.74 -15.63
N VAL A 148 6.45 3.71 -15.21
CA VAL A 148 6.99 2.57 -14.47
C VAL A 148 6.60 1.21 -15.05
N ILE A 149 5.51 1.13 -15.83
CA ILE A 149 4.94 -0.14 -16.30
C ILE A 149 5.97 -1.02 -17.04
N ASN A 150 6.87 -0.41 -17.81
CA ASN A 150 7.93 -1.11 -18.56
C ASN A 150 9.09 -1.59 -17.68
N LEU A 151 9.12 -1.21 -16.41
CA LEU A 151 10.11 -1.64 -15.42
C LEU A 151 9.57 -2.74 -14.50
N ILE A 152 8.26 -2.94 -14.46
CA ILE A 152 7.62 -3.95 -13.61
C ILE A 152 7.79 -5.34 -14.23
N SER A 153 8.23 -6.29 -13.41
CA SER A 153 8.33 -7.69 -13.79
C SER A 153 7.24 -8.51 -13.12
N SER A 154 6.89 -9.65 -13.72
CA SER A 154 5.91 -10.55 -13.10
C SER A 154 6.36 -10.97 -11.70
N SER A 155 5.39 -11.01 -10.78
CA SER A 155 5.58 -11.26 -9.34
C SER A 155 4.81 -12.51 -8.91
N ILE A 156 5.08 -13.00 -7.70
CA ILE A 156 4.31 -14.14 -7.12
C ILE A 156 2.81 -13.84 -6.91
N ARG A 157 2.40 -12.58 -7.05
CA ARG A 157 1.01 -12.13 -6.94
C ARG A 157 0.79 -11.03 -7.97
N GLN A 158 -0.22 -11.18 -8.82
CA GLN A 158 -0.56 -10.17 -9.83
C GLN A 158 -0.83 -8.78 -9.22
N ALA A 159 -1.44 -8.72 -8.04
CA ALA A 159 -1.67 -7.45 -7.33
C ALA A 159 -0.38 -6.67 -7.00
N LEU A 160 0.78 -7.34 -6.93
CA LEU A 160 2.08 -6.68 -6.73
C LEU A 160 2.61 -5.99 -8.00
N GLU A 161 2.01 -6.29 -9.14
CA GLU A 161 2.37 -5.71 -10.44
C GLU A 161 1.62 -4.41 -10.73
N ASN A 162 0.67 -4.02 -9.87
CA ASN A 162 -0.03 -2.74 -9.99
C ASN A 162 1.00 -1.58 -9.96
N PRO A 163 1.08 -0.73 -11.00
CA PRO A 163 1.99 0.41 -11.07
C PRO A 163 1.92 1.35 -9.86
N LEU A 164 0.74 1.51 -9.27
CA LEU A 164 0.54 2.38 -8.12
C LEU A 164 1.35 1.95 -6.89
N ASN A 165 1.68 0.66 -6.75
CA ASN A 165 2.58 0.15 -5.70
C ASN A 165 4.01 0.71 -5.79
N TYR A 166 4.37 1.33 -6.92
CA TYR A 166 5.68 1.93 -7.18
C TYR A 166 5.64 3.46 -7.12
N ALA A 167 4.46 4.07 -6.95
CA ALA A 167 4.29 5.53 -6.95
C ALA A 167 5.18 6.24 -5.91
N ARG A 168 5.47 5.59 -4.77
CA ARG A 168 6.38 6.12 -3.74
C ARG A 168 7.81 6.39 -4.24
N ASN A 169 8.24 5.72 -5.31
CA ASN A 169 9.55 5.96 -5.92
C ASN A 169 9.64 7.36 -6.56
N TYR A 170 8.49 7.92 -6.93
CA TYR A 170 8.35 9.12 -7.75
C TYR A 170 7.94 10.35 -6.93
N LEU A 171 7.73 10.23 -5.61
CA LEU A 171 7.26 11.34 -4.77
C LEU A 171 8.16 12.58 -4.87
N GLY A 172 9.48 12.40 -4.93
CA GLY A 172 10.43 13.51 -5.06
C GLY A 172 10.22 14.34 -6.33
N ASP A 173 9.73 13.72 -7.40
CA ASP A 173 9.48 14.35 -8.71
C ASP A 173 8.02 14.80 -8.88
N MET A 174 7.09 14.15 -8.19
CA MET A 174 5.65 14.38 -8.32
C MET A 174 5.14 15.51 -7.42
N LEU A 175 5.66 15.60 -6.19
CA LEU A 175 5.22 16.63 -5.26
C LEU A 175 5.78 18.01 -5.64
N ASP A 176 5.13 19.07 -5.17
CA ASP A 176 5.58 20.43 -5.44
C ASP A 176 7.01 20.61 -4.90
N LEU A 177 7.89 21.29 -5.64
CA LEU A 177 9.33 21.35 -5.33
C LEU A 177 9.66 21.91 -3.94
N CYS A 178 8.78 22.75 -3.39
CA CYS A 178 8.86 23.30 -2.04
C CYS A 178 8.61 22.28 -0.92
N VAL A 179 8.08 21.10 -1.25
CA VAL A 179 7.87 20.00 -0.29
C VAL A 179 9.19 19.27 -0.12
N ASP A 180 9.84 19.55 1.02
CA ASP A 180 11.17 19.05 1.35
C ASP A 180 11.13 17.74 2.14
N ARG A 181 10.00 17.43 2.80
CA ARG A 181 9.82 16.26 3.64
C ARG A 181 8.41 15.73 3.50
N VAL A 182 8.26 14.41 3.60
CA VAL A 182 6.94 13.76 3.64
C VAL A 182 6.95 12.51 4.52
N ILE A 183 5.83 12.21 5.17
CA ILE A 183 5.56 10.88 5.73
C ILE A 183 4.81 10.09 4.67
N TYR A 184 5.38 8.98 4.19
CA TYR A 184 4.65 8.04 3.35
C TYR A 184 3.90 7.03 4.21
N LEU A 185 2.61 6.84 3.92
CA LEU A 185 1.73 5.85 4.56
C LEU A 185 1.03 4.99 3.49
N ASP A 186 1.06 3.66 3.67
CA ASP A 186 0.21 2.72 2.93
C ASP A 186 -1.28 2.92 3.32
N SER A 187 -2.19 2.55 2.43
CA SER A 187 -3.64 2.71 2.60
C SER A 187 -4.28 1.79 3.65
N ASP A 188 -3.53 0.87 4.24
CA ASP A 188 -4.02 -0.14 5.19
C ASP A 188 -3.40 0.03 6.59
N VAL A 189 -3.19 1.29 6.98
CA VAL A 189 -2.70 1.69 8.30
C VAL A 189 -3.79 2.34 9.16
N VAL A 190 -3.59 2.30 10.47
CA VAL A 190 -4.31 3.10 11.46
C VAL A 190 -3.30 3.74 12.39
N VAL A 191 -3.33 5.06 12.49
CA VAL A 191 -2.51 5.84 13.41
C VAL A 191 -3.30 6.04 14.70
N VAL A 192 -2.68 5.76 15.85
CA VAL A 192 -3.30 5.84 17.19
C VAL A 192 -2.51 6.74 18.16
N ASP A 193 -1.64 7.57 17.61
CA ASP A 193 -0.81 8.54 18.33
C ASP A 193 -0.65 9.80 17.46
N ASP A 194 -0.10 10.87 18.04
CA ASP A 194 0.07 12.13 17.32
C ASP A 194 1.13 12.00 16.20
N ILE A 195 0.70 12.14 14.94
CA ILE A 195 1.54 12.03 13.74
C ILE A 195 2.68 13.07 13.74
N HIS A 196 2.55 14.17 14.48
CA HIS A 196 3.63 15.16 14.61
C HIS A 196 4.89 14.58 15.27
N LYS A 197 4.73 13.59 16.16
CA LYS A 197 5.86 12.85 16.76
C LYS A 197 6.63 12.05 15.71
N LEU A 198 5.95 11.51 14.70
CA LEU A 198 6.58 10.84 13.56
C LEU A 198 7.28 11.87 12.67
N TRP A 199 6.59 12.97 12.34
CA TRP A 199 7.09 14.06 11.50
C TRP A 199 8.41 14.66 11.99
N THR A 200 8.53 14.85 13.30
CA THR A 200 9.69 15.48 13.96
C THR A 200 10.90 14.56 14.10
N THR A 201 10.82 13.31 13.62
CA THR A 201 11.96 12.40 13.56
C THR A 201 13.12 13.04 12.81
N LYS A 202 14.30 13.03 13.43
CA LYS A 202 15.53 13.57 12.83
C LYS A 202 16.21 12.49 12.00
N LEU A 203 16.40 12.75 10.72
CA LEU A 203 17.19 11.89 9.83
C LEU A 203 18.68 12.27 9.95
N SER A 204 19.45 11.46 10.67
CA SER A 204 20.83 11.77 11.04
C SER A 204 21.83 11.49 9.92
N GLY A 205 22.90 12.28 9.85
CA GLY A 205 23.94 12.14 8.83
C GLY A 205 23.38 12.36 7.42
N ALA A 206 23.71 11.46 6.49
CA ALA A 206 23.27 11.48 5.09
C ALA A 206 22.02 10.61 4.81
N ARG A 207 21.31 10.14 5.85
CA ARG A 207 20.13 9.28 5.68
C ARG A 207 19.00 10.04 4.99
N VAL A 208 18.35 9.36 4.06
CA VAL A 208 17.28 9.94 3.22
C VAL A 208 15.90 9.49 3.66
N ILE A 209 15.81 8.30 4.26
CA ILE A 209 14.56 7.78 4.80
C ILE A 209 14.74 7.34 6.26
N GLY A 210 13.67 7.42 7.03
CA GLY A 210 13.54 6.81 8.35
C GLY A 210 12.40 5.81 8.35
N ALA A 211 12.62 4.64 8.95
CA ALA A 211 11.62 3.60 9.12
C ALA A 211 11.99 2.66 10.29
N PRO A 212 11.03 1.94 10.88
CA PRO A 212 11.33 0.86 11.82
C PRO A 212 12.13 -0.28 11.17
N GLU A 213 13.30 -0.61 11.72
CA GLU A 213 14.18 -1.68 11.23
C GLU A 213 13.98 -3.01 11.99
N TYR A 214 13.90 -4.11 11.24
CA TYR A 214 13.79 -5.47 11.76
C TYR A 214 15.01 -6.31 11.34
N CYS A 215 16.16 -6.01 11.97
CA CYS A 215 17.46 -6.64 11.64
C CYS A 215 17.55 -8.15 11.91
N HIS A 216 16.55 -8.75 12.56
CA HIS A 216 16.47 -10.20 12.78
C HIS A 216 15.83 -10.96 11.59
N THR A 217 15.25 -10.22 10.64
CA THR A 217 14.63 -10.80 9.45
C THR A 217 15.69 -11.37 8.51
N ASN A 218 15.47 -12.61 8.07
CA ASN A 218 16.33 -13.23 7.07
C ASN A 218 16.07 -12.64 5.67
N LEU A 219 16.99 -11.79 5.20
CA LEU A 219 16.94 -11.16 3.89
C LEU A 219 17.04 -12.14 2.72
N THR A 220 17.57 -13.36 2.93
CA THR A 220 17.64 -14.36 1.85
C THR A 220 16.27 -14.74 1.30
N LYS A 221 15.20 -14.54 2.08
CA LYS A 221 13.81 -14.81 1.66
C LYS A 221 13.23 -13.79 0.67
N TYR A 222 13.94 -12.69 0.40
CA TYR A 222 13.44 -11.59 -0.45
C TYR A 222 14.09 -11.57 -1.83
N PHE A 223 15.10 -12.42 -2.06
CA PHE A 223 15.89 -12.49 -3.29
C PHE A 223 16.09 -13.95 -3.71
N THR A 224 16.19 -14.20 -5.01
CA THR A 224 16.34 -15.54 -5.58
C THR A 224 17.79 -16.05 -5.47
N ASP A 225 18.00 -17.34 -5.70
CA ASP A 225 19.35 -17.93 -5.76
C ASP A 225 20.22 -17.28 -6.86
N VAL A 226 19.59 -16.77 -7.93
CA VAL A 226 20.29 -16.02 -8.99
C VAL A 226 20.95 -14.75 -8.42
N PHE A 227 20.27 -14.05 -7.51
CA PHE A 227 20.86 -12.89 -6.84
C PHE A 227 22.04 -13.27 -5.95
N TRP A 228 21.87 -14.31 -5.13
CA TRP A 228 22.87 -14.71 -4.13
C TRP A 228 24.11 -15.40 -4.72
N SER A 229 23.98 -16.01 -5.89
CA SER A 229 25.09 -16.67 -6.60
C SER A 229 25.99 -15.71 -7.37
N ASP A 230 25.56 -14.47 -7.62
CA ASP A 230 26.37 -13.43 -8.26
C ASP A 230 27.02 -12.52 -7.20
N PRO A 231 28.36 -12.55 -7.03
CA PRO A 231 29.06 -11.68 -6.09
C PRO A 231 28.92 -10.18 -6.37
N ALA A 232 28.70 -9.78 -7.64
CA ALA A 232 28.50 -8.37 -7.98
C ALA A 232 27.13 -7.85 -7.50
N MET A 233 26.11 -8.71 -7.51
CA MET A 233 24.77 -8.38 -7.01
C MET A 233 24.69 -8.47 -5.49
N SER A 234 25.00 -9.65 -4.94
CA SER A 234 25.00 -9.90 -3.49
C SER A 234 26.02 -9.05 -2.73
N GLY A 235 27.08 -8.61 -3.42
CA GLY A 235 28.04 -7.59 -2.99
C GLY A 235 27.39 -6.33 -2.43
N THR A 236 26.18 -5.97 -2.88
CA THR A 236 25.43 -4.81 -2.36
C THR A 236 25.17 -4.89 -0.85
N PHE A 237 24.97 -6.10 -0.32
CA PHE A 237 24.71 -6.33 1.10
C PHE A 237 25.97 -6.56 1.93
N THR A 238 27.09 -6.87 1.31
CA THR A 238 28.38 -7.14 1.99
C THR A 238 29.32 -5.93 1.94
N SER A 239 29.22 -5.09 0.90
CA SER A 239 29.95 -3.82 0.75
C SER A 239 29.32 -2.66 1.54
N ALA A 240 28.11 -2.86 2.06
CA ALA A 240 27.48 -1.89 2.93
C ALA A 240 28.35 -1.70 4.19
N ARG A 241 28.72 -0.44 4.50
CA ARG A 241 29.44 -0.09 5.74
C ARG A 241 28.67 -0.48 7.01
N LYS A 242 27.41 -0.87 6.88
CA LYS A 242 26.48 -1.24 7.95
C LYS A 242 25.80 -2.56 7.58
N LYS A 243 25.48 -3.35 8.60
CA LYS A 243 24.76 -4.61 8.43
C LYS A 243 23.39 -4.33 7.77
N PRO A 244 23.05 -5.02 6.67
CA PRO A 244 21.76 -4.81 6.01
C PRO A 244 20.62 -5.27 6.94
N CYS A 245 19.62 -4.42 7.08
CA CYS A 245 18.44 -4.67 7.89
C CYS A 245 17.17 -4.52 7.04
N TYR A 246 16.21 -5.41 7.28
CA TYR A 246 14.88 -5.29 6.71
C TYR A 246 14.17 -4.06 7.31
N PHE A 247 13.42 -3.36 6.49
CA PHE A 247 12.38 -2.44 6.94
C PHE A 247 11.17 -2.60 6.02
N ASN A 248 9.99 -2.27 6.53
CA ASN A 248 8.77 -2.23 5.74
C ASN A 248 8.64 -0.85 5.08
N THR A 249 8.23 -0.80 3.81
CA THR A 249 8.16 0.43 3.01
C THR A 249 6.80 1.14 3.07
N GLY A 250 5.87 0.67 3.91
CA GLY A 250 4.53 1.25 4.03
C GLY A 250 4.41 2.34 5.09
N VAL A 251 5.47 2.59 5.86
CA VAL A 251 5.58 3.73 6.77
C VAL A 251 7.00 4.25 6.72
N MET A 252 7.20 5.45 6.17
CA MET A 252 8.52 6.06 6.05
C MET A 252 8.47 7.57 6.25
N VAL A 253 9.46 8.14 6.92
CA VAL A 253 9.74 9.58 6.82
C VAL A 253 10.78 9.77 5.72
N MET A 254 10.49 10.59 4.73
CA MET A 254 11.34 10.79 3.55
C MET A 254 11.80 12.25 3.46
N ASP A 255 13.11 12.46 3.34
CA ASP A 255 13.71 13.74 2.96
C ASP A 255 13.73 13.84 1.43
N LEU A 256 12.81 14.65 0.88
CA LEU A 256 12.65 14.78 -0.57
C LEU A 256 13.75 15.63 -1.20
N VAL A 257 14.41 16.51 -0.45
CA VAL A 257 15.59 17.26 -0.94
C VAL A 257 16.72 16.28 -1.23
N ARG A 258 17.11 15.49 -0.22
CA ARG A 258 18.17 14.48 -0.37
C ARG A 258 17.77 13.38 -1.35
N TRP A 259 16.48 13.04 -1.42
CA TRP A 259 15.95 12.09 -2.40
C TRP A 259 16.22 12.56 -3.84
N ARG A 260 15.89 13.82 -4.14
CA ARG A 260 16.13 14.46 -5.44
C ARG A 260 17.62 14.57 -5.74
N GLU A 261 18.40 15.15 -4.82
CA GLU A 261 19.85 15.35 -4.97
C GLU A 261 20.61 14.03 -5.19
N GLY A 262 20.23 12.96 -4.50
CA GLY A 262 20.85 11.64 -4.61
C GLY A 262 20.33 10.77 -5.74
N ASN A 263 19.39 11.27 -6.57
CA ASN A 263 18.72 10.53 -7.64
C ASN A 263 18.23 9.13 -7.19
N TYR A 264 17.57 9.07 -6.04
CA TYR A 264 17.16 7.79 -5.44
C TYR A 264 16.11 7.06 -6.28
N ARG A 265 15.25 7.80 -7.00
CA ARG A 265 14.39 7.23 -8.04
C ARG A 265 15.20 6.41 -9.04
N GLY A 266 16.20 7.02 -9.70
CA GLY A 266 17.01 6.33 -10.71
C GLY A 266 17.79 5.14 -10.15
N ARG A 267 18.24 5.20 -8.90
CA ARG A 267 18.89 4.07 -8.21
C ARG A 267 17.94 2.88 -8.02
N ILE A 268 16.68 3.15 -7.70
CA ILE A 268 15.63 2.13 -7.58
C ILE A 268 15.29 1.55 -8.96
N GLU A 269 15.06 2.41 -9.95
CA GLU A 269 14.73 2.00 -11.33
C GLU A 269 15.83 1.10 -11.92
N LYS A 270 17.11 1.40 -11.67
CA LYS A 270 18.24 0.55 -12.07
C LYS A 270 18.12 -0.88 -11.55
N TRP A 271 17.69 -1.08 -10.30
CA TRP A 271 17.45 -2.42 -9.77
C TRP A 271 16.22 -3.10 -10.36
N MET A 272 15.19 -2.34 -10.73
CA MET A 272 14.03 -2.86 -11.46
C MET A 272 14.41 -3.31 -12.87
N GLU A 273 15.35 -2.63 -13.54
CA GLU A 273 15.91 -3.08 -14.81
C GLU A 273 16.72 -4.37 -14.67
N VAL A 274 17.52 -4.51 -13.61
CA VAL A 274 18.24 -5.75 -13.31
C VAL A 274 17.24 -6.90 -13.07
N GLN A 275 16.17 -6.64 -12.32
CA GLN A 275 15.09 -7.60 -12.11
C GLN A 275 14.49 -8.10 -13.42
N ARG A 276 14.22 -7.20 -14.38
CA ARG A 276 13.68 -7.58 -15.69
C ARG A 276 14.57 -8.53 -16.47
N LYS A 277 15.89 -8.39 -16.32
CA LYS A 277 16.89 -9.20 -17.05
C LYS A 277 17.18 -10.52 -16.35
N SER A 278 17.31 -10.49 -15.02
CA SER A 278 17.91 -11.60 -14.26
C SER A 278 16.99 -12.25 -13.22
N ARG A 279 15.77 -11.72 -12.99
CA ARG A 279 14.77 -12.27 -12.05
C ARG A 279 15.37 -12.55 -10.65
N ILE A 280 15.93 -11.50 -10.06
CA ILE A 280 16.65 -11.51 -8.78
C ILE A 280 15.74 -11.50 -7.53
N TYR A 281 14.44 -11.28 -7.70
CA TYR A 281 13.44 -11.41 -6.63
C TYR A 281 12.06 -11.77 -7.20
N GLU A 282 11.13 -12.12 -6.32
CA GLU A 282 9.78 -12.57 -6.66
C GLU A 282 8.66 -11.64 -6.16
N LEU A 283 9.00 -10.67 -5.32
CA LEU A 283 8.09 -9.69 -4.73
C LEU A 283 7.91 -8.45 -5.63
N GLY A 284 7.04 -7.52 -5.21
CA GLY A 284 6.75 -6.28 -5.92
C GLY A 284 7.79 -5.18 -5.65
N SER A 285 7.32 -4.02 -5.18
CA SER A 285 8.15 -2.81 -5.04
C SER A 285 9.10 -2.78 -3.83
N LEU A 286 9.07 -3.78 -2.94
CA LEU A 286 9.91 -3.80 -1.73
C LEU A 286 11.40 -4.14 -1.98
N PRO A 287 11.77 -5.20 -2.72
CA PRO A 287 13.19 -5.57 -2.87
C PRO A 287 14.08 -4.47 -3.45
N PRO A 288 13.65 -3.64 -4.44
CA PRO A 288 14.44 -2.49 -4.89
C PRO A 288 14.76 -1.49 -3.76
N PHE A 289 13.85 -1.26 -2.82
CA PHE A 289 14.14 -0.43 -1.65
C PHE A 289 15.18 -1.07 -0.74
N LEU A 290 15.09 -2.39 -0.51
CA LEU A 290 16.07 -3.09 0.31
C LEU A 290 17.47 -3.02 -0.33
N LEU A 291 17.58 -3.15 -1.65
CA LEU A 291 18.85 -3.03 -2.36
C LEU A 291 19.47 -1.62 -2.29
N VAL A 292 18.65 -0.58 -2.12
CA VAL A 292 19.12 0.81 -2.05
C VAL A 292 19.38 1.27 -0.61
N PHE A 293 18.58 0.78 0.35
CA PHE A 293 18.50 1.36 1.71
C PHE A 293 18.70 0.38 2.86
N ALA A 294 18.76 -0.94 2.66
CA ALA A 294 18.91 -1.87 3.79
C ALA A 294 20.18 -1.57 4.59
N GLY A 295 20.02 -1.20 5.86
CA GLY A 295 21.12 -0.77 6.73
C GLY A 295 21.52 0.71 6.59
N ASP A 296 20.86 1.49 5.73
CA ASP A 296 21.08 2.95 5.57
C ASP A 296 19.80 3.78 5.75
N VAL A 297 18.93 3.32 6.65
CA VAL A 297 17.75 4.08 7.11
C VAL A 297 18.02 4.70 8.48
N GLU A 298 17.26 5.72 8.84
CA GLU A 298 17.17 6.17 10.23
C GLU A 298 16.29 5.17 11.00
N ALA A 299 16.85 4.56 12.04
CA ALA A 299 16.17 3.54 12.82
C ALA A 299 15.10 4.19 13.70
N MET A 300 13.84 3.90 13.41
CA MET A 300 12.70 4.43 14.17
C MET A 300 12.17 3.41 15.17
N ASP A 301 11.54 3.89 16.25
CA ASP A 301 10.87 3.03 17.23
C ASP A 301 9.79 2.18 16.55
N HIS A 302 9.77 0.87 16.87
CA HIS A 302 8.85 -0.11 16.29
C HIS A 302 7.37 0.20 16.53
N ARG A 303 7.05 1.06 17.51
CA ARG A 303 5.68 1.56 17.72
C ARG A 303 5.04 2.17 16.47
N TRP A 304 5.87 2.71 15.57
CA TRP A 304 5.42 3.38 14.35
C TRP A 304 5.11 2.44 13.19
N ASN A 305 5.28 1.13 13.34
CA ASN A 305 4.87 0.20 12.30
C ASN A 305 4.61 -1.21 12.86
N GLN A 306 3.46 -1.43 13.50
CA GLN A 306 2.99 -2.77 13.85
C GLN A 306 2.51 -3.52 12.60
N HIS A 307 3.47 -3.90 11.75
CA HIS A 307 3.21 -4.50 10.44
C HIS A 307 2.91 -6.00 10.54
N GLY A 308 2.31 -6.54 9.48
CA GLY A 308 2.01 -7.96 9.32
C GLY A 308 0.63 -8.36 9.81
N LEU A 309 -0.23 -7.39 10.21
CA LEU A 309 -1.60 -7.67 10.69
C LEU A 309 -2.50 -8.22 9.57
N GLY A 310 -2.09 -8.02 8.31
CA GLY A 310 -2.73 -8.64 7.15
C GLY A 310 -2.52 -10.14 7.01
N GLY A 311 -1.70 -10.76 7.87
CA GLY A 311 -1.50 -12.21 7.93
C GLY A 311 -0.65 -12.79 6.80
N ASP A 312 -0.30 -14.08 6.93
CA ASP A 312 0.57 -14.79 5.98
C ASP A 312 -0.22 -15.37 4.81
N ASN A 313 0.41 -15.36 3.62
CA ASN A 313 -0.15 -15.71 2.31
C ASN A 313 -0.65 -17.16 2.20
N VAL A 314 -0.24 -18.05 3.12
CA VAL A 314 -0.43 -19.51 3.01
C VAL A 314 -1.46 -20.07 4.00
N ARG A 315 -1.68 -19.42 5.15
CA ARG A 315 -2.45 -20.02 6.26
C ARG A 315 -3.61 -19.19 6.79
N GLY A 316 -3.85 -17.98 6.26
CA GLY A 316 -4.94 -17.12 6.73
C GLY A 316 -4.84 -16.74 8.22
N THR A 317 -3.63 -16.77 8.78
CA THR A 317 -3.40 -16.62 10.22
C THR A 317 -3.45 -15.16 10.65
N CYS A 318 -4.22 -14.88 11.70
CA CYS A 318 -4.16 -13.63 12.44
C CYS A 318 -2.86 -13.53 13.23
N ARG A 319 -2.07 -12.48 13.01
CA ARG A 319 -0.87 -12.20 13.82
C ARG A 319 -1.23 -11.31 15.01
N PRO A 320 -0.65 -11.54 16.20
CA PRO A 320 -0.75 -10.59 17.31
C PRO A 320 0.10 -9.33 17.02
N LEU A 321 -0.07 -8.31 17.85
CA LEU A 321 0.82 -7.15 17.89
C LEU A 321 2.21 -7.57 18.37
N HIS A 322 3.25 -6.87 17.90
CA HIS A 322 4.59 -7.01 18.45
C HIS A 322 4.63 -6.44 19.87
N PRO A 323 5.53 -6.92 20.74
CA PRO A 323 5.69 -6.35 22.08
C PRO A 323 6.07 -4.86 22.05
N GLY A 324 5.59 -4.10 23.04
CA GLY A 324 5.93 -2.69 23.20
C GLY A 324 4.77 -1.74 22.94
N PRO A 325 5.03 -0.42 23.00
CA PRO A 325 4.02 0.60 22.72
C PRO A 325 3.60 0.57 21.24
N VAL A 326 2.40 1.07 20.97
CA VAL A 326 1.80 1.11 19.63
C VAL A 326 1.35 2.53 19.31
N SER A 327 1.87 3.07 18.22
CA SER A 327 1.47 4.37 17.65
C SER A 327 0.86 4.20 16.26
N LEU A 328 1.15 3.10 15.56
CA LEU A 328 0.61 2.80 14.24
C LEU A 328 0.45 1.29 14.02
N LEU A 329 -0.75 0.89 13.58
CA LEU A 329 -1.14 -0.47 13.19
C LEU A 329 -1.12 -0.60 11.66
N HIS A 330 -0.56 -1.68 11.12
CA HIS A 330 -0.42 -1.84 9.67
C HIS A 330 -0.80 -3.24 9.20
N TRP A 331 -1.87 -3.33 8.40
CA TRP A 331 -2.38 -4.55 7.79
C TRP A 331 -1.60 -5.01 6.55
N SER A 332 -0.28 -4.82 6.59
CA SER A 332 0.63 -5.27 5.53
C SER A 332 0.41 -6.76 5.26
N GLY A 333 0.07 -7.12 4.03
CA GLY A 333 -0.31 -8.49 3.67
C GLY A 333 -1.56 -8.52 2.80
N LYS A 334 -2.15 -9.70 2.64
CA LYS A 334 -3.36 -9.90 1.83
C LYS A 334 -4.64 -9.58 2.59
N GLY A 335 -4.70 -9.93 3.87
CA GLY A 335 -5.91 -9.77 4.66
C GLY A 335 -6.13 -8.31 5.01
N LYS A 336 -7.23 -7.74 4.52
CA LYS A 336 -7.62 -6.37 4.86
C LYS A 336 -8.72 -6.40 5.90
N PRO A 337 -8.69 -5.48 6.90
CA PRO A 337 -9.63 -5.52 8.02
C PRO A 337 -11.07 -5.36 7.54
N TRP A 338 -11.34 -4.43 6.61
CA TRP A 338 -12.69 -4.26 6.04
C TRP A 338 -13.22 -5.52 5.35
N VAL A 339 -12.38 -6.21 4.57
CA VAL A 339 -12.77 -7.47 3.90
C VAL A 339 -13.11 -8.56 4.91
N ARG A 340 -12.29 -8.70 5.97
CA ARG A 340 -12.51 -9.72 7.01
C ARG A 340 -13.74 -9.41 7.88
N LEU A 341 -13.96 -8.13 8.20
CA LEU A 341 -15.13 -7.67 8.95
C LEU A 341 -16.43 -7.92 8.16
N ASP A 342 -16.45 -7.55 6.88
CA ASP A 342 -17.62 -7.77 6.02
C ASP A 342 -17.91 -9.26 5.81
N ALA A 343 -16.86 -10.08 5.68
CA ALA A 343 -16.96 -11.54 5.60
C ALA A 343 -17.33 -12.20 6.94
N LYS A 344 -17.52 -11.44 8.03
CA LYS A 344 -17.78 -11.93 9.39
C LYS A 344 -16.73 -12.93 9.89
N ARG A 345 -15.48 -12.73 9.46
CA ARG A 345 -14.31 -13.53 9.89
C ARG A 345 -13.15 -12.61 10.34
N PRO A 346 -13.39 -11.68 11.28
CA PRO A 346 -12.35 -10.76 11.72
C PRO A 346 -11.28 -11.49 12.55
N CYS A 347 -10.04 -11.04 12.39
CA CYS A 347 -9.03 -11.19 13.42
C CYS A 347 -9.33 -10.25 14.59
N LYS A 348 -8.89 -10.60 15.81
CA LYS A 348 -9.07 -9.72 16.98
C LYS A 348 -8.58 -8.29 16.74
N VAL A 349 -7.45 -8.15 16.04
CA VAL A 349 -6.87 -6.84 15.71
C VAL A 349 -7.74 -6.03 14.75
N ASP A 350 -8.56 -6.66 13.89
CA ASP A 350 -9.39 -5.96 12.90
C ASP A 350 -10.44 -5.06 13.56
N HIS A 351 -10.87 -5.39 14.79
CA HIS A 351 -11.74 -4.53 15.60
C HIS A 351 -11.05 -3.24 16.08
N LEU A 352 -9.73 -3.16 16.02
CA LEU A 352 -9.01 -1.90 16.26
C LEU A 352 -9.11 -0.96 15.05
N TRP A 353 -9.41 -1.47 13.86
CA TRP A 353 -9.62 -0.69 12.64
C TRP A 353 -11.06 -0.19 12.50
N GLU A 354 -12.02 -1.01 12.93
CA GLU A 354 -13.47 -0.75 12.82
C GLU A 354 -13.93 0.66 13.27
N PRO A 355 -13.41 1.27 14.36
CA PRO A 355 -13.82 2.61 14.78
C PRO A 355 -13.46 3.75 13.82
N TYR A 356 -12.61 3.48 12.82
CA TYR A 356 -12.19 4.46 11.80
C TYR A 356 -12.92 4.28 10.47
N ASP A 357 -13.71 3.21 10.33
CA ASP A 357 -14.47 2.89 9.12
C ASP A 357 -15.67 3.82 8.96
N LEU A 358 -15.57 4.75 8.01
CA LEU A 358 -16.67 5.66 7.67
C LEU A 358 -17.58 5.10 6.57
N TYR A 359 -17.34 3.87 6.10
CA TYR A 359 -18.11 3.29 5.00
C TYR A 359 -19.58 3.04 5.39
N ILE A 360 -20.51 3.60 4.62
CA ILE A 360 -21.95 3.39 4.79
C ILE A 360 -22.34 2.13 4.02
N ARG A 361 -22.69 1.08 4.77
CA ARG A 361 -23.18 -0.16 4.18
C ARG A 361 -24.55 0.08 3.53
N ASN A 362 -24.67 -0.23 2.24
CA ASN A 362 -25.96 -0.29 1.58
C ASN A 362 -26.76 -1.45 2.19
N ASN A 363 -27.70 -1.15 3.09
CA ASN A 363 -28.71 -2.11 3.52
C ASN A 363 -29.64 -2.38 2.33
N ILE A 364 -29.29 -3.33 1.47
CA ILE A 364 -30.32 -4.04 0.70
C ILE A 364 -31.02 -4.94 1.72
N GLY A 365 -32.00 -4.36 2.42
CA GLY A 365 -32.91 -5.11 3.26
C GLY A 365 -33.62 -6.13 2.38
N TYR A 366 -33.38 -7.41 2.62
CA TYR A 366 -34.33 -8.44 2.24
C TYR A 366 -35.63 -8.13 2.99
N HIS A 367 -36.54 -7.40 2.34
CA HIS A 367 -37.94 -7.38 2.74
C HIS A 367 -38.46 -8.81 2.63
N TYR A 368 -38.39 -9.56 3.73
CA TYR A 368 -39.28 -10.68 3.94
C TYR A 368 -40.69 -10.09 4.06
N SER A 369 -41.44 -10.12 2.97
CA SER A 369 -42.89 -9.95 3.04
C SER A 369 -43.43 -11.06 3.94
N ARG A 370 -43.82 -10.66 5.16
CA ARG A 370 -44.68 -11.46 6.03
C ARG A 370 -46.02 -11.57 5.31
N ASN A 371 -46.28 -12.72 4.68
CA ASN A 371 -47.63 -13.11 4.32
C ASN A 371 -48.36 -13.44 5.62
N ASP A 372 -49.05 -12.45 6.18
CA ASP A 372 -50.11 -12.69 7.15
C ASP A 372 -51.30 -13.31 6.38
N HIS A 373 -51.39 -14.63 6.40
CA HIS A 373 -52.62 -15.33 6.07
C HIS A 373 -53.62 -15.13 7.21
N HIS A 374 -54.49 -14.14 7.03
CA HIS A 374 -55.80 -14.15 7.70
C HIS A 374 -56.66 -15.25 7.09
N HIS A 375 -56.85 -16.34 7.84
CA HIS A 375 -58.03 -17.19 7.70
C HIS A 375 -59.04 -16.75 8.76
N SER A 376 -60.17 -16.24 8.31
CA SER A 376 -61.40 -16.11 9.08
C SER A 376 -62.51 -16.78 8.29
N SER A 377 -63.16 -17.74 8.96
CA SER A 377 -64.48 -18.32 8.69
C SER A 377 -64.65 -19.28 7.53
#